data_AF-A0A962BJ72-F1
#
_entry.id   AF-A0A962BJ72-F1
#
_cell.length_a   1.000
_cell.length_b   1.000
_cell.length_c   1.000
_cell.angle_alpha   90.00
_cell.angle_beta   90.00
_cell.angle_gamma   90.00
#
_symmetry.space_group_name_H-M   'P 1'
#
loop_
_entity.id
_entity.type
_entity.pdbx_description
1 polymer ?
#
loop_
_entity_poly.entity_id
_entity_poly.type
_entity_poly.pdbx_seq_one_letter_code
_entity_poly.pdbx_strand_id
1 'polypeptide(L)'
;MSIRYTTLPNGLRIVTDNAPGIESLALGFWVGVGTRHELAQENGIAHMLEHMMFKGTATRSAKDLSDLIEDAGGYFNAYTAREVTAYYIRILKDHLDLSLNVLADMLQNSIFPEDEIEKERTVILQEIKMYEDSPDDMVFQNALEAAFPEQAVGSSGLGTPEIVSKISVPDLKTYIGKHYAAERIVISCAGDIDHDQFVALVEKYFLSFPAQSLNGNNPGYVAANYNPRHALVEKETEQAHIIIGFKGASKRSADYPTQRILSNILGGGTSSRLYHEIREKHGLVYTIQTFQDSYSDAGLFGVYAGTGPEELKKLIPLTIEQINSMADGVSEQEINRAKSQISSNVRMAREKMMTRADQQGRYMLTHGTTFDTQSYIEKINRVTEQDIIDYAKKLFTSPLMVSAYGPIGANVDPTEIEENIRKKYNNLG
;
A
#
# COMPACT_ATOMS: atom_id res chain seq x y z
N MET A 1 -7.94 -4.15 27.59
CA MET A 1 -7.16 -4.18 26.33
C MET A 1 -7.05 -2.76 25.82
N SER A 2 -5.89 -2.33 25.33
CA SER A 2 -5.75 -0.97 24.76
C SER A 2 -6.56 -0.81 23.47
N ILE A 3 -6.74 -1.91 22.75
CA ILE A 3 -7.45 -1.94 21.48
C ILE A 3 -8.86 -2.49 21.67
N ARG A 4 -9.86 -1.80 21.14
CA ARG A 4 -11.27 -2.21 21.13
C ARG A 4 -11.89 -1.90 19.76
N TYR A 5 -12.90 -2.66 19.36
CA TYR A 5 -13.69 -2.35 18.17
C TYR A 5 -15.18 -2.58 18.42
N THR A 6 -16.02 -1.83 17.72
CA THR A 6 -17.48 -1.91 17.74
C THR A 6 -18.00 -1.80 16.30
N THR A 7 -19.12 -2.47 16.00
CA THR A 7 -19.83 -2.31 14.72
C THR A 7 -21.18 -1.68 15.00
N LEU A 8 -21.46 -0.56 14.34
CA LEU A 8 -22.73 0.16 14.46
C LEU A 8 -23.86 -0.59 13.73
N PRO A 9 -25.14 -0.30 14.04
CA PRO A 9 -26.28 -0.92 13.36
C PRO A 9 -26.30 -0.73 11.84
N ASN A 10 -25.69 0.34 11.31
CA ASN A 10 -25.57 0.59 9.87
C ASN A 10 -24.38 -0.15 9.21
N GLY A 11 -23.64 -0.97 9.98
CA GLY A 11 -22.49 -1.74 9.50
C GLY A 11 -21.16 -1.01 9.55
N LEU A 12 -21.14 0.27 9.92
CA LEU A 12 -19.90 1.03 10.10
C LEU A 12 -19.09 0.45 11.25
N ARG A 13 -17.79 0.23 11.00
CA ARG A 13 -16.88 -0.33 11.99
C ARG A 13 -16.05 0.76 12.65
N ILE A 14 -15.89 0.67 13.96
CA ILE A 14 -15.15 1.61 14.78
C ILE A 14 -14.04 0.84 15.46
N VAL A 15 -12.81 1.36 15.41
CA VAL A 15 -11.67 0.79 16.14
C VAL A 15 -10.94 1.90 16.89
N THR A 16 -10.66 1.65 18.17
CA THR A 16 -9.81 2.54 18.96
C THR A 16 -8.58 1.81 19.46
N ASP A 17 -7.47 2.53 19.55
CA ASP A 17 -6.22 2.07 20.12
C ASP A 17 -5.74 3.06 21.19
N ASN A 18 -6.18 2.82 22.43
CA ASN A 18 -5.97 3.70 23.56
C ASN A 18 -4.49 3.80 23.95
N ALA A 19 -4.03 5.02 24.18
CA ALA A 19 -2.66 5.41 24.50
C ALA A 19 -2.66 6.38 25.69
N PRO A 20 -2.82 5.88 26.93
CA PRO A 20 -2.93 6.75 28.11
C PRO A 20 -1.76 7.72 28.23
N GLY A 21 -2.04 8.99 28.50
CA GLY A 21 -1.04 10.05 28.65
C GLY A 21 -0.56 10.71 27.35
N ILE A 22 -1.13 10.35 26.20
CA ILE A 22 -0.87 11.03 24.92
C ILE A 22 -1.94 12.10 24.69
N GLU A 23 -1.54 13.37 24.70
CA GLU A 23 -2.45 14.53 24.59
C GLU A 23 -3.04 14.76 23.19
N SER A 24 -2.66 13.94 22.22
CA SER A 24 -3.01 14.14 20.81
C SER A 24 -3.66 12.89 20.23
N LEU A 25 -4.67 13.08 19.38
CA LEU A 25 -5.40 12.04 18.67
C LEU A 25 -4.97 11.99 17.21
N ALA A 26 -4.88 10.77 16.67
CA ALA A 26 -4.86 10.54 15.24
C ALA A 26 -6.14 9.78 14.91
N LEU A 27 -7.02 10.36 14.10
CA LEU A 27 -8.33 9.80 13.80
C LEU A 27 -8.73 10.06 12.35
N GLY A 28 -9.57 9.19 11.80
CA GLY A 28 -9.98 9.31 10.42
C GLY A 28 -10.97 8.23 10.02
N PHE A 29 -11.33 8.22 8.74
CA PHE A 29 -12.07 7.12 8.13
C PHE A 29 -11.26 6.52 6.99
N TRP A 30 -11.26 5.19 6.94
CA TRP A 30 -10.66 4.39 5.89
C TRP A 30 -11.79 3.71 5.13
N VAL A 31 -11.89 4.02 3.85
CA VAL A 31 -12.84 3.38 2.94
C VAL A 31 -12.12 2.19 2.30
N GLY A 32 -12.70 1.00 2.35
CA GLY A 32 -12.21 -0.20 1.66
C GLY A 32 -12.43 -0.15 0.15
N VAL A 33 -12.14 1.00 -0.46
CA VAL A 33 -12.24 1.36 -1.87
C VAL A 33 -10.92 2.03 -2.21
N GLY A 34 -10.41 1.80 -3.41
CA GLY A 34 -9.16 2.37 -3.90
C GLY A 34 -9.07 2.13 -5.40
N THR A 35 -7.91 2.39 -6.00
CA THR A 35 -7.77 2.37 -7.47
C THR A 35 -8.13 1.03 -8.11
N ARG A 36 -8.00 -0.10 -7.39
CA ARG A 36 -8.38 -1.42 -7.92
C ARG A 36 -9.89 -1.62 -8.10
N HIS A 37 -10.70 -0.70 -7.59
CA HIS A 37 -12.16 -0.74 -7.67
C HIS A 37 -12.70 0.11 -8.83
N GLU A 38 -11.82 0.78 -9.57
CA GLU A 38 -12.15 1.58 -10.74
C GLU A 38 -12.49 0.68 -11.93
N LEU A 39 -13.42 1.12 -12.76
CA LEU A 39 -13.53 0.58 -14.12
C LEU A 39 -12.43 1.18 -15.00
N ALA A 40 -12.08 0.50 -16.09
CA ALA A 40 -11.01 0.96 -16.99
C ALA A 40 -11.25 2.39 -17.51
N GLN A 41 -12.50 2.75 -17.81
CA GLN A 41 -12.89 4.10 -18.25
C GLN A 41 -12.98 5.14 -17.13
N GLU A 42 -12.85 4.72 -15.87
CA GLU A 42 -12.89 5.57 -14.67
C GLU A 42 -11.48 5.69 -14.04
N ASN A 43 -10.42 5.19 -14.69
CA ASN A 43 -9.10 5.12 -14.07
C ASN A 43 -8.57 6.51 -13.65
N GLY A 44 -8.22 6.63 -12.37
CA GLY A 44 -7.82 7.89 -11.72
C GLY A 44 -8.94 8.60 -10.95
N ILE A 45 -10.18 8.10 -11.00
CA ILE A 45 -11.31 8.71 -10.28
C ILE A 45 -11.17 8.66 -8.76
N ALA A 46 -10.55 7.61 -8.19
CA ALA A 46 -10.34 7.53 -6.76
C ALA A 46 -9.34 8.60 -6.29
N HIS A 47 -8.30 8.86 -7.08
CA HIS A 47 -7.32 9.90 -6.82
C HIS A 47 -7.90 11.31 -7.02
N MET A 48 -8.68 11.53 -8.08
CA MET A 48 -9.42 12.79 -8.26
C MET A 48 -10.38 13.05 -7.08
N LEU A 49 -11.09 12.01 -6.62
CA LEU A 49 -11.99 12.11 -5.46
C LEU A 49 -11.24 12.48 -4.18
N GLU A 50 -10.02 11.97 -3.99
CA GLU A 50 -9.15 12.35 -2.88
C GLU A 50 -8.91 13.86 -2.84
N HIS A 51 -8.44 14.44 -3.95
CA HIS A 51 -8.19 15.88 -4.07
C HIS A 51 -9.47 16.69 -3.84
N MET A 52 -10.58 16.23 -4.43
CA MET A 52 -11.85 16.95 -4.44
C MET A 52 -12.58 16.93 -3.09
N MET A 53 -12.33 15.95 -2.21
CA MET A 53 -12.97 15.87 -0.88
C MET A 53 -12.60 17.03 0.06
N PHE A 54 -11.50 17.73 -0.21
CA PHE A 54 -11.05 18.89 0.56
C PHE A 54 -11.61 20.22 0.04
N LYS A 55 -12.31 20.22 -1.10
CA LYS A 55 -12.66 21.43 -1.84
C LYS A 55 -13.96 22.09 -1.40
N GLY A 56 -14.51 21.65 -0.28
CA GLY A 56 -15.65 22.25 0.38
C GLY A 56 -16.88 21.35 0.44
N THR A 57 -17.71 21.65 1.42
CA THR A 57 -18.99 20.99 1.69
C THR A 57 -20.14 21.96 1.46
N ALA A 58 -21.37 21.48 1.61
CA ALA A 58 -22.55 22.33 1.55
C ALA A 58 -22.57 23.45 2.61
N THR A 59 -21.79 23.32 3.68
CA THR A 59 -21.79 24.28 4.79
C THR A 59 -20.46 25.01 5.01
N ARG A 60 -19.37 24.55 4.38
CA ARG A 60 -18.01 25.06 4.61
C ARG A 60 -17.23 25.11 3.31
N SER A 61 -16.57 26.23 3.04
CA SER A 61 -15.61 26.30 1.94
C SER A 61 -14.35 25.48 2.24
N ALA A 62 -13.52 25.23 1.23
CA ALA A 62 -12.20 24.61 1.41
C ALA A 62 -11.36 25.36 2.46
N LYS A 63 -11.41 26.70 2.44
CA LYS A 63 -10.71 27.54 3.40
C LYS A 63 -11.26 27.36 4.81
N ASP A 64 -12.58 27.35 4.99
CA ASP A 64 -13.20 27.17 6.30
C ASP A 64 -12.83 25.80 6.92
N LEU A 65 -12.76 24.75 6.10
CA LEU A 65 -12.31 23.43 6.54
C LEU A 65 -10.86 23.46 7.04
N SER A 66 -9.95 24.11 6.30
CA SER A 66 -8.54 24.26 6.69
C SER A 66 -8.40 25.08 7.97
N ASP A 67 -9.01 26.27 8.00
CA ASP A 67 -8.96 27.20 9.12
C ASP A 67 -9.45 26.52 10.41
N LEU A 68 -10.57 25.78 10.37
CA LEU A 68 -11.13 25.10 11.54
C LEU A 68 -10.13 24.13 12.19
N ILE A 69 -9.36 23.40 11.38
CA ILE A 69 -8.41 22.40 11.87
C ILE A 69 -7.09 23.07 12.29
N GLU A 70 -6.60 24.03 11.51
CA GLU A 70 -5.36 24.75 11.80
C GLU A 70 -5.48 25.68 13.02
N ASP A 71 -6.60 26.37 13.20
CA ASP A 71 -6.88 27.21 14.38
C ASP A 71 -6.89 26.38 15.68
N ALA A 72 -7.21 25.09 15.58
CA ALA A 72 -7.16 24.12 16.66
C ALA A 72 -5.77 23.43 16.78
N GLY A 73 -4.77 23.89 16.03
CA GLY A 73 -3.40 23.38 16.02
C GLY A 73 -3.25 21.98 15.41
N GLY A 74 -4.25 21.53 14.65
CA GLY A 74 -4.24 20.24 13.95
C GLY A 74 -3.84 20.36 12.49
N TYR A 75 -3.79 19.21 11.82
CA TYR A 75 -3.77 19.13 10.36
C TYR A 75 -4.62 17.95 9.91
N PHE A 76 -5.10 18.01 8.67
CA PHE A 76 -5.71 16.87 8.00
C PHE A 76 -4.91 16.47 6.76
N ASN A 77 -5.14 15.24 6.28
CA ASN A 77 -4.62 14.80 5.00
C ASN A 77 -5.42 13.58 4.52
N ALA A 78 -5.12 13.14 3.30
CA ALA A 78 -5.62 11.89 2.75
C ALA A 78 -4.51 11.11 2.05
N TYR A 79 -4.85 9.89 1.65
CA TYR A 79 -4.12 9.17 0.62
C TYR A 79 -5.04 8.13 -0.04
N THR A 80 -4.75 7.82 -1.30
CA THR A 80 -5.37 6.72 -2.04
C THR A 80 -4.33 5.64 -2.36
N ALA A 81 -4.67 4.42 -1.98
CA ALA A 81 -3.94 3.21 -2.32
C ALA A 81 -4.83 2.30 -3.17
N ARG A 82 -4.28 1.15 -3.58
CA ARG A 82 -4.99 0.20 -4.45
C ARG A 82 -6.30 -0.31 -3.84
N GLU A 83 -6.32 -0.55 -2.53
CA GLU A 83 -7.47 -1.15 -1.83
C GLU A 83 -8.19 -0.21 -0.86
N VAL A 84 -7.63 0.98 -0.63
CA VAL A 84 -8.02 1.85 0.48
C VAL A 84 -7.82 3.32 0.11
N THR A 85 -8.80 4.15 0.41
CA THR A 85 -8.69 5.60 0.47
C THR A 85 -8.94 6.02 1.92
N ALA A 86 -8.06 6.85 2.47
CA ALA A 86 -8.13 7.29 3.85
C ALA A 86 -8.14 8.81 3.95
N TYR A 87 -8.93 9.35 4.86
CA TYR A 87 -8.96 10.76 5.22
C TYR A 87 -8.85 10.86 6.73
N TYR A 88 -7.90 11.66 7.22
CA TYR A 88 -7.53 11.65 8.62
C TYR A 88 -7.12 13.03 9.13
N ILE A 89 -7.19 13.18 10.44
CA ILE A 89 -6.85 14.36 11.22
C ILE A 89 -5.86 13.97 12.30
N ARG A 90 -4.87 14.82 12.54
CA ARG A 90 -4.00 14.79 13.71
C ARG A 90 -4.19 16.07 14.50
N ILE A 91 -4.58 15.95 15.77
CA ILE A 91 -4.98 17.11 16.59
C ILE A 91 -4.84 16.83 18.09
N LEU A 92 -5.00 17.84 18.95
CA LEU A 92 -5.14 17.67 20.40
C LEU A 92 -6.49 17.03 20.77
N LYS A 93 -6.52 16.24 21.86
CA LYS A 93 -7.69 15.44 22.26
C LYS A 93 -8.93 16.27 22.60
N ASP A 94 -8.74 17.52 23.02
CA ASP A 94 -9.83 18.46 23.33
C ASP A 94 -10.71 18.79 22.11
N HIS A 95 -10.18 18.58 20.89
CA HIS A 95 -10.87 18.87 19.64
C HIS A 95 -11.45 17.62 18.96
N LEU A 96 -11.76 16.58 19.74
CA LEU A 96 -12.33 15.33 19.22
C LEU A 96 -13.69 15.53 18.51
N ASP A 97 -14.62 16.27 19.11
CA ASP A 97 -15.95 16.53 18.54
C ASP A 97 -15.84 17.34 17.24
N LEU A 98 -14.97 18.37 17.22
CA LEU A 98 -14.65 19.15 16.03
C LEU A 98 -14.12 18.27 14.90
N SER A 99 -13.18 17.39 15.20
CA SER A 99 -12.55 16.51 14.21
C SER A 99 -13.54 15.55 13.57
N LEU A 100 -14.38 14.90 14.38
CA LEU A 100 -15.42 14.01 13.88
C LEU A 100 -16.48 14.78 13.09
N ASN A 101 -16.82 16.02 13.49
CA ASN A 101 -17.73 16.86 12.73
C ASN A 101 -17.18 17.21 11.35
N VAL A 102 -15.91 17.60 11.25
CA VAL A 102 -15.25 17.91 9.98
C VAL A 102 -15.17 16.68 9.08
N LEU A 103 -14.70 15.54 9.61
CA LEU A 103 -14.65 14.28 8.84
C LEU A 103 -16.03 13.83 8.36
N ALA A 104 -17.06 13.98 9.20
CA ALA A 104 -18.44 13.64 8.84
C ALA A 104 -18.99 14.55 7.75
N ASP A 105 -18.71 15.85 7.81
CA ASP A 105 -19.15 16.82 6.83
C ASP A 105 -18.46 16.59 5.48
N MET A 106 -17.14 16.33 5.48
CA MET A 106 -16.39 15.97 4.28
C MET A 106 -16.97 14.71 3.62
N LEU A 107 -17.15 13.64 4.39
CA LEU A 107 -17.62 12.36 3.84
C LEU A 107 -19.06 12.43 3.30
N GLN A 108 -19.93 13.25 3.90
CA GLN A 108 -21.37 13.21 3.62
C GLN A 108 -21.86 14.37 2.74
N ASN A 109 -21.20 15.52 2.80
CA ASN A 109 -21.73 16.77 2.27
C ASN A 109 -20.77 17.50 1.31
N SER A 110 -19.71 16.83 0.84
CA SER A 110 -18.83 17.39 -0.20
C SER A 110 -19.61 17.73 -1.48
N ILE A 111 -19.42 18.95 -1.99
CA ILE A 111 -20.19 19.45 -3.15
C ILE A 111 -19.46 19.35 -4.47
N PHE A 112 -18.12 19.22 -4.43
CA PHE A 112 -17.22 19.16 -5.58
C PHE A 112 -17.44 20.32 -6.56
N PRO A 113 -16.99 21.54 -6.23
CA PRO A 113 -17.18 22.71 -7.10
C PRO A 113 -16.56 22.51 -8.50
N GLU A 114 -17.29 22.88 -9.55
CA GLU A 114 -16.85 22.73 -10.94
C GLU A 114 -15.63 23.59 -11.29
N ASP A 115 -15.39 24.69 -10.57
CA ASP A 115 -14.17 25.47 -10.77
C ASP A 115 -12.96 24.84 -10.07
N GLU A 116 -13.17 24.11 -8.98
CA GLU A 116 -12.11 23.38 -8.26
C GLU A 116 -11.69 22.12 -9.00
N ILE A 117 -12.62 21.38 -9.64
CA ILE A 117 -12.24 20.17 -10.41
C ILE A 117 -11.31 20.51 -11.58
N GLU A 118 -11.47 21.64 -12.25
CA GLU A 118 -10.57 22.05 -13.33
C GLU A 118 -9.19 22.47 -12.83
N LYS A 119 -9.11 23.09 -11.64
CA LYS A 119 -7.83 23.40 -10.98
C LYS A 119 -7.11 22.10 -10.61
N GLU A 120 -7.79 21.20 -9.91
CA GLU A 120 -7.20 19.91 -9.48
C GLU A 120 -6.85 19.01 -10.65
N ARG A 121 -7.62 19.02 -11.74
CA ARG A 121 -7.27 18.33 -12.98
C ARG A 121 -5.90 18.80 -13.50
N THR A 122 -5.62 20.10 -13.44
CA THR A 122 -4.32 20.63 -13.86
C THR A 122 -3.19 20.13 -12.94
N VAL A 123 -3.42 20.10 -11.63
CA VAL A 123 -2.46 19.59 -10.63
C VAL A 123 -2.18 18.10 -10.87
N ILE A 124 -3.21 17.27 -10.98
CA ILE A 124 -3.06 15.82 -11.19
C ILE A 124 -2.37 15.51 -12.52
N LEU A 125 -2.65 16.26 -13.59
CA LEU A 125 -1.94 16.10 -14.87
C LEU A 125 -0.46 16.50 -14.78
N GLN A 126 -0.08 17.39 -13.87
CA GLN A 126 1.32 17.70 -13.58
C GLN A 126 1.97 16.58 -12.76
N GLU A 127 1.27 16.04 -11.76
CA GLU A 127 1.74 14.90 -10.97
C GLU A 127 1.99 13.67 -11.84
N ILE A 128 1.09 13.35 -12.77
CA ILE A 128 1.28 12.25 -13.74
C ILE A 128 2.60 12.44 -14.51
N LYS A 129 2.86 13.66 -15.03
CA LYS A 129 4.11 13.96 -15.73
C LYS A 129 5.34 13.83 -14.83
N MET A 130 5.25 14.27 -13.58
CA MET A 130 6.34 14.14 -12.62
C MET A 130 6.68 12.66 -12.37
N TYR A 131 5.67 11.79 -12.27
CA TYR A 131 5.88 10.34 -12.17
C TYR A 131 6.46 9.74 -13.46
N GLU A 132 5.98 10.16 -14.64
CA GLU A 132 6.52 9.71 -15.93
C GLU A 132 7.98 10.11 -16.18
N ASP A 133 8.42 11.19 -15.52
CA ASP A 133 9.80 11.70 -15.52
C ASP A 133 10.69 11.04 -14.45
N SER A 134 10.15 10.19 -13.57
CA SER A 134 10.90 9.40 -12.58
C SER A 134 11.10 7.95 -13.06
N PRO A 135 12.32 7.56 -13.47
CA PRO A 135 12.61 6.20 -13.93
C PRO A 135 12.35 5.12 -12.88
N ASP A 136 12.59 5.43 -11.60
CA ASP A 136 12.34 4.53 -10.49
C ASP A 136 10.84 4.32 -10.27
N ASP A 137 10.01 5.36 -10.32
CA ASP A 137 8.55 5.18 -10.26
C ASP A 137 8.02 4.40 -11.48
N MET A 138 8.53 4.71 -12.67
CA MET A 138 8.09 4.05 -13.91
C MET A 138 8.40 2.57 -13.94
N VAL A 139 9.56 2.12 -13.43
CA VAL A 139 9.84 0.67 -13.36
C VAL A 139 8.88 -0.05 -12.42
N PHE A 140 8.47 0.56 -11.31
CA PHE A 140 7.50 -0.02 -10.38
C PHE A 140 6.09 -0.04 -10.96
N GLN A 141 5.68 1.02 -11.66
CA GLN A 141 4.39 1.06 -12.35
C GLN A 141 4.32 0.00 -13.46
N ASN A 142 5.36 -0.09 -14.28
CA ASN A 142 5.47 -1.10 -15.34
C ASN A 142 5.50 -2.52 -14.76
N ALA A 143 6.16 -2.73 -13.62
CA ALA A 143 6.16 -4.00 -12.90
C ALA A 143 4.75 -4.42 -12.45
N LEU A 144 3.96 -3.50 -11.89
CA LEU A 144 2.59 -3.80 -11.46
C LEU A 144 1.69 -4.14 -12.65
N GLU A 145 1.75 -3.37 -13.73
CA GLU A 145 0.99 -3.65 -14.96
C GLU A 145 1.42 -4.97 -15.58
N ALA A 146 2.73 -5.26 -15.61
CA ALA A 146 3.25 -6.51 -16.12
C ALA A 146 2.83 -7.71 -15.25
N ALA A 147 2.75 -7.57 -13.92
CA ALA A 147 2.32 -8.63 -13.02
C ALA A 147 0.80 -8.92 -13.12
N PHE A 148 0.00 -7.88 -13.35
CA PHE A 148 -1.46 -7.94 -13.41
C PHE A 148 -2.00 -7.25 -14.68
N PRO A 149 -1.69 -7.78 -15.87
CA PRO A 149 -2.07 -7.13 -17.12
C PRO A 149 -3.59 -7.04 -17.24
N GLU A 150 -4.07 -5.92 -17.78
CA GLU A 150 -5.49 -5.66 -18.06
C GLU A 150 -6.39 -5.75 -16.81
N GLN A 151 -5.83 -5.52 -15.62
CA GLN A 151 -6.56 -5.54 -14.36
C GLN A 151 -6.33 -4.23 -13.59
N ALA A 152 -7.39 -3.72 -12.94
CA ALA A 152 -7.33 -2.48 -12.16
C ALA A 152 -6.29 -2.49 -11.03
N VAL A 153 -5.91 -3.67 -10.51
CA VAL A 153 -4.84 -3.81 -9.51
C VAL A 153 -3.44 -3.53 -10.06
N GLY A 154 -3.23 -3.70 -11.37
CA GLY A 154 -1.99 -3.38 -12.09
C GLY A 154 -2.01 -2.00 -12.78
N SER A 155 -3.18 -1.36 -12.89
CA SER A 155 -3.33 -0.04 -13.53
C SER A 155 -2.67 1.08 -12.72
N SER A 156 -2.37 2.19 -13.42
CA SER A 156 -1.87 3.42 -12.79
C SER A 156 -2.78 3.88 -11.67
N GLY A 157 -2.18 4.18 -10.50
CA GLY A 157 -2.92 4.74 -9.39
C GLY A 157 -3.38 6.19 -9.61
N LEU A 158 -2.73 6.91 -10.52
CA LEU A 158 -3.02 8.31 -10.84
C LEU A 158 -4.06 8.46 -11.95
N GLY A 159 -4.32 7.39 -12.72
CA GLY A 159 -5.08 7.46 -13.97
C GLY A 159 -4.19 7.65 -15.20
N THR A 160 -4.83 7.78 -16.36
CA THR A 160 -4.17 8.24 -17.59
C THR A 160 -4.59 9.68 -17.92
N PRO A 161 -3.74 10.47 -18.59
CA PRO A 161 -4.10 11.84 -18.97
C PRO A 161 -5.42 11.93 -19.76
N GLU A 162 -5.71 10.96 -20.62
CA GLU A 162 -6.91 10.93 -21.47
C GLU A 162 -8.21 10.73 -20.69
N ILE A 163 -8.15 9.97 -19.59
CA ILE A 163 -9.31 9.72 -18.72
C ILE A 163 -9.42 10.83 -17.69
N VAL A 164 -8.32 11.15 -17.01
CA VAL A 164 -8.27 12.20 -15.98
C VAL A 164 -8.72 13.54 -16.54
N SER A 165 -8.43 13.85 -17.81
CA SER A 165 -8.90 15.10 -18.44
C SER A 165 -10.42 15.21 -18.62
N LYS A 166 -11.16 14.11 -18.47
CA LYS A 166 -12.61 14.03 -18.73
C LYS A 166 -13.45 13.76 -17.49
N ILE A 167 -12.84 13.39 -16.36
CA ILE A 167 -13.57 13.12 -15.11
C ILE A 167 -14.39 14.34 -14.71
N SER A 168 -15.68 14.16 -14.49
CA SER A 168 -16.64 15.21 -14.15
C SER A 168 -17.19 15.05 -12.73
N VAL A 169 -17.79 16.12 -12.18
CA VAL A 169 -18.46 16.06 -10.87
C VAL A 169 -19.56 14.99 -10.79
N PRO A 170 -20.42 14.81 -11.82
CA PRO A 170 -21.36 13.68 -11.87
C PRO A 170 -20.68 12.31 -11.75
N ASP A 171 -19.50 12.12 -12.33
CA ASP A 171 -18.75 10.86 -12.23
C ASP A 171 -18.31 10.61 -10.77
N LEU A 172 -17.77 11.65 -10.10
CA LEU A 172 -17.37 11.56 -8.69
C LEU A 172 -18.56 11.19 -7.79
N LYS A 173 -19.72 11.84 -7.99
CA LYS A 173 -20.94 11.54 -7.22
C LYS A 173 -21.45 10.12 -7.48
N THR A 174 -21.37 9.66 -8.72
CA THR A 174 -21.73 8.28 -9.10
C THR A 174 -20.78 7.27 -8.44
N TYR A 175 -19.48 7.56 -8.44
CA TYR A 175 -18.47 6.72 -7.81
C TYR A 175 -18.69 6.61 -6.30
N ILE A 176 -18.91 7.73 -5.60
CA ILE A 176 -19.26 7.74 -4.17
C ILE A 176 -20.53 6.93 -3.92
N GLY A 177 -21.62 7.19 -4.64
CA GLY A 177 -22.89 6.49 -4.46
C GLY A 177 -22.83 4.98 -4.69
N LYS A 178 -21.84 4.52 -5.46
CA LYS A 178 -21.60 3.09 -5.74
C LYS A 178 -20.66 2.44 -4.73
N HIS A 179 -19.68 3.18 -4.21
CA HIS A 179 -18.55 2.61 -3.48
C HIS A 179 -18.51 3.00 -1.99
N TYR A 180 -19.04 4.15 -1.59
CA TYR A 180 -18.92 4.69 -0.22
C TYR A 180 -20.15 4.30 0.60
N ALA A 181 -20.08 3.10 1.19
CA ALA A 181 -21.10 2.53 2.05
C ALA A 181 -20.58 2.35 3.48
N ALA A 182 -21.44 2.49 4.49
CA ALA A 182 -21.08 2.31 5.90
C ALA A 182 -20.30 1.01 6.18
N GLU A 183 -20.74 -0.12 5.62
CA GLU A 183 -20.08 -1.44 5.75
C GLU A 183 -18.62 -1.46 5.25
N ARG A 184 -18.28 -0.58 4.29
CA ARG A 184 -16.92 -0.47 3.72
C ARG A 184 -16.04 0.51 4.46
N ILE A 185 -16.56 1.18 5.48
CA ILE A 185 -15.85 2.24 6.18
C ILE A 185 -15.45 1.75 7.57
N VAL A 186 -14.19 2.02 7.92
CA VAL A 186 -13.68 1.88 9.28
C VAL A 186 -13.29 3.26 9.79
N ILE A 187 -13.90 3.69 10.89
CA ILE A 187 -13.43 4.84 11.66
C ILE A 187 -12.40 4.35 12.67
N SER A 188 -11.19 4.87 12.58
CA SER A 188 -10.07 4.48 13.44
C SER A 188 -9.55 5.68 14.23
N CYS A 189 -9.26 5.49 15.51
CA CYS A 189 -8.66 6.50 16.38
C CYS A 189 -7.59 5.92 17.29
N ALA A 190 -6.45 6.61 17.39
CA ALA A 190 -5.37 6.29 18.33
C ALA A 190 -4.96 7.54 19.13
N GLY A 191 -4.78 7.37 20.44
CA GLY A 191 -4.45 8.43 21.40
C GLY A 191 -5.04 8.11 22.77
N ASP A 192 -4.98 9.03 23.73
CA ASP A 192 -5.64 8.87 25.02
C ASP A 192 -7.16 9.05 24.86
N ILE A 193 -7.87 7.94 24.65
CA ILE A 193 -9.28 7.94 24.24
C ILE A 193 -10.05 6.80 24.90
N ASP A 194 -11.22 7.12 25.45
CA ASP A 194 -12.20 6.13 25.87
C ASP A 194 -13.00 5.62 24.67
N HIS A 195 -13.12 4.30 24.56
CA HIS A 195 -13.77 3.68 23.40
C HIS A 195 -15.27 3.97 23.37
N ASP A 196 -15.96 3.92 24.51
CA ASP A 196 -17.41 4.03 24.56
C ASP A 196 -17.84 5.49 24.31
N GLN A 197 -17.07 6.45 24.83
CA GLN A 197 -17.21 7.88 24.48
C GLN A 197 -17.00 8.12 22.98
N PHE A 198 -15.96 7.52 22.39
CA PHE A 198 -15.67 7.67 20.96
C PHE A 198 -16.78 7.06 20.12
N VAL A 199 -17.29 5.87 20.47
CA VAL A 199 -18.41 5.23 19.78
C VAL A 199 -19.65 6.13 19.81
N ALA A 200 -20.02 6.70 20.96
CA ALA A 200 -21.18 7.59 21.06
C ALA A 200 -21.06 8.84 20.15
N LEU A 201 -19.86 9.42 20.05
CA LEU A 201 -19.61 10.54 19.14
C LEU A 201 -19.66 10.13 17.67
N VAL A 202 -19.11 8.96 17.33
CA VAL A 202 -19.19 8.43 15.96
C VAL A 202 -20.65 8.13 15.59
N GLU A 203 -21.44 7.54 16.49
CA GLU A 203 -22.87 7.31 16.29
C GLU A 203 -23.62 8.63 16.02
N LYS A 204 -23.34 9.69 16.79
CA LYS A 204 -23.92 11.03 16.59
C LYS A 204 -23.73 11.55 15.16
N TYR A 205 -22.56 11.33 14.55
CA TYR A 205 -22.21 11.90 13.25
C TYR A 205 -22.42 10.98 12.04
N PHE A 206 -22.35 9.66 12.23
CA PHE A 206 -22.27 8.70 11.13
C PHE A 206 -23.37 7.63 11.14
N LEU A 207 -24.24 7.57 12.16
CA LEU A 207 -25.29 6.53 12.20
C LEU A 207 -26.30 6.67 11.06
N SER A 208 -26.59 7.90 10.63
CA SER A 208 -27.46 8.19 9.48
C SER A 208 -26.78 7.92 8.13
N PHE A 209 -25.47 7.64 8.10
CA PHE A 209 -24.77 7.33 6.87
C PHE A 209 -25.37 6.07 6.24
N PRO A 210 -25.61 6.04 4.91
CA PRO A 210 -26.33 4.95 4.27
C PRO A 210 -25.77 3.56 4.60
N ALA A 211 -26.62 2.77 5.25
CA ALA A 211 -26.46 1.33 5.36
C ALA A 211 -26.77 0.70 4.00
N GLN A 212 -25.82 0.74 3.08
CA GLN A 212 -25.94 -0.02 1.83
C GLN A 212 -25.47 -1.44 2.13
N SER A 213 -26.43 -2.36 2.33
CA SER A 213 -26.11 -3.78 2.43
C SER A 213 -25.44 -4.19 1.13
N LEU A 214 -24.18 -4.60 1.24
CA LEU A 214 -23.45 -5.09 0.10
C LEU A 214 -24.02 -6.43 -0.38
N ASN A 215 -24.70 -7.22 0.47
CA ASN A 215 -25.15 -8.58 0.15
C ASN A 215 -24.05 -9.44 -0.53
N GLY A 216 -22.78 -9.22 -0.16
CA GLY A 216 -21.62 -9.85 -0.81
C GLY A 216 -21.14 -9.22 -2.12
N ASN A 217 -21.83 -8.20 -2.64
CA ASN A 217 -21.42 -7.41 -3.79
C ASN A 217 -20.30 -6.43 -3.39
N ASN A 218 -19.15 -6.50 -4.05
CA ASN A 218 -18.09 -5.50 -3.92
C ASN A 218 -17.92 -4.82 -5.28
N PRO A 219 -18.66 -3.72 -5.55
CA PRO A 219 -18.65 -3.08 -6.86
C PRO A 219 -17.23 -2.72 -7.30
N GLY A 220 -16.91 -3.06 -8.55
CA GLY A 220 -15.60 -2.80 -9.16
C GLY A 220 -14.47 -3.72 -8.68
N TYR A 221 -14.68 -4.55 -7.66
CA TYR A 221 -13.65 -5.50 -7.22
C TYR A 221 -13.62 -6.73 -8.12
N VAL A 222 -12.44 -7.00 -8.67
CA VAL A 222 -12.12 -8.24 -9.37
C VAL A 222 -10.95 -8.90 -8.64
N ALA A 223 -11.09 -10.21 -8.41
CA ALA A 223 -10.02 -10.99 -7.79
C ALA A 223 -8.77 -10.94 -8.67
N ALA A 224 -7.64 -10.60 -8.08
CA ALA A 224 -6.41 -10.41 -8.81
C ALA A 224 -5.87 -11.76 -9.34
N ASN A 225 -5.63 -11.80 -10.65
CA ASN A 225 -5.03 -12.93 -11.33
C ASN A 225 -3.59 -12.57 -11.73
N TYR A 226 -2.62 -13.14 -11.03
CA TYR A 226 -1.21 -12.98 -11.39
C TYR A 226 -0.90 -13.77 -12.66
N ASN A 227 -0.74 -13.05 -13.78
CA ASN A 227 -0.48 -13.60 -15.10
C ASN A 227 0.62 -12.76 -15.78
N PRO A 228 1.87 -12.93 -15.35
CA PRO A 228 2.93 -11.97 -15.60
C PRO A 228 3.30 -11.89 -17.09
N ARG A 229 3.66 -10.68 -17.51
CA ARG A 229 4.38 -10.36 -18.74
C ARG A 229 5.73 -9.73 -18.36
N HIS A 230 6.59 -9.47 -19.34
CA HIS A 230 7.79 -8.64 -19.13
C HIS A 230 7.56 -7.24 -19.69
N ALA A 231 8.16 -6.23 -19.06
CA ALA A 231 8.08 -4.84 -19.48
C ALA A 231 9.50 -4.26 -19.59
N LEU A 232 10.02 -4.19 -20.82
CA LEU A 232 11.35 -3.66 -21.11
C LEU A 232 11.19 -2.34 -21.87
N VAL A 233 11.55 -1.22 -21.23
CA VAL A 233 11.38 0.12 -21.77
C VAL A 233 12.74 0.79 -21.92
N GLU A 234 13.23 0.86 -23.14
CA GLU A 234 14.47 1.58 -23.47
C GLU A 234 14.22 3.09 -23.43
N LYS A 235 14.97 3.81 -22.60
CA LYS A 235 14.90 5.29 -22.52
C LYS A 235 16.27 5.86 -22.16
N GLU A 236 16.64 6.97 -22.79
CA GLU A 236 17.86 7.71 -22.45
C GLU A 236 17.71 8.35 -21.06
N THR A 237 18.37 7.76 -20.07
CA THR A 237 18.42 8.19 -18.67
C THR A 237 19.81 7.86 -18.11
N GLU A 238 20.17 8.41 -16.95
CA GLU A 238 21.50 8.18 -16.35
C GLU A 238 21.67 6.75 -15.82
N GLN A 239 20.59 6.12 -15.34
CA GLN A 239 20.59 4.81 -14.73
C GLN A 239 19.57 3.88 -15.37
N ALA A 240 19.91 2.60 -15.46
CA ALA A 240 18.97 1.54 -15.70
C ALA A 240 18.36 1.06 -14.38
N HIS A 241 17.05 0.89 -14.36
CA HIS A 241 16.30 0.33 -13.25
C HIS A 241 15.73 -1.02 -13.63
N ILE A 242 15.82 -1.99 -12.74
CA ILE A 242 15.34 -3.35 -12.97
C ILE A 242 14.60 -3.89 -11.75
N ILE A 243 13.51 -4.60 -12.02
CA ILE A 243 12.74 -5.40 -11.08
C ILE A 243 12.67 -6.83 -11.61
N ILE A 244 13.10 -7.79 -10.78
CA ILE A 244 12.79 -9.21 -10.97
C ILE A 244 11.66 -9.55 -9.99
N GLY A 245 10.47 -9.82 -10.52
CA GLY A 245 9.24 -9.99 -9.75
C GLY A 245 8.65 -11.39 -9.79
N PHE A 246 7.97 -11.78 -8.72
CA PHE A 246 7.36 -13.09 -8.50
C PHE A 246 5.98 -12.97 -7.87
N LYS A 247 5.19 -14.05 -7.93
CA LYS A 247 3.90 -14.13 -7.25
C LYS A 247 4.09 -14.14 -5.73
N GLY A 248 3.92 -12.98 -5.10
CA GLY A 248 3.98 -12.81 -3.65
C GLY A 248 2.73 -13.34 -2.94
N ALA A 249 2.85 -13.46 -1.62
CA ALA A 249 1.76 -13.75 -0.70
C ALA A 249 0.83 -12.53 -0.52
N SER A 250 -0.48 -12.79 -0.47
CA SER A 250 -1.48 -11.81 -0.04
C SER A 250 -1.39 -11.56 1.47
N LYS A 251 -1.99 -10.45 1.94
CA LYS A 251 -2.09 -10.12 3.37
C LYS A 251 -2.80 -11.20 4.19
N ARG A 252 -3.70 -11.96 3.57
CA ARG A 252 -4.47 -13.03 4.20
C ARG A 252 -3.78 -14.40 4.14
N SER A 253 -2.68 -14.53 3.41
CA SER A 253 -1.97 -15.79 3.26
C SER A 253 -1.30 -16.22 4.55
N ALA A 254 -1.31 -17.53 4.83
CA ALA A 254 -0.51 -18.13 5.90
C ALA A 254 0.99 -17.93 5.68
N ASP A 255 1.42 -17.77 4.42
CA ASP A 255 2.82 -17.53 4.07
C ASP A 255 3.28 -16.10 4.34
N TYR A 256 2.37 -15.16 4.63
CA TYR A 256 2.70 -13.74 4.78
C TYR A 256 3.84 -13.49 5.80
N PRO A 257 3.85 -14.09 7.02
CA PRO A 257 4.96 -13.94 7.96
C PRO A 257 6.29 -14.49 7.43
N THR A 258 6.26 -15.66 6.75
CA THR A 258 7.45 -16.27 6.16
C THR A 258 8.01 -15.41 5.03
N GLN A 259 7.14 -14.84 4.18
CA GLN A 259 7.54 -13.87 3.16
C GLN A 259 8.24 -12.67 3.78
N ARG A 260 7.73 -12.11 4.90
CA ARG A 260 8.37 -10.98 5.60
C ARG A 260 9.80 -11.30 6.04
N ILE A 261 10.01 -12.49 6.61
CA ILE A 261 11.34 -12.95 7.03
C ILE A 261 12.26 -13.16 5.82
N LEU A 262 11.79 -13.86 4.78
CA LEU A 262 12.53 -14.11 3.55
C LEU A 262 13.01 -12.79 2.92
N SER A 263 12.13 -11.81 2.76
CA SER A 263 12.49 -10.47 2.27
C SER A 263 13.60 -9.84 3.09
N ASN A 264 13.47 -9.91 4.42
CA ASN A 264 14.36 -9.18 5.28
C ASN A 264 15.79 -9.74 5.20
N ILE A 265 15.92 -11.07 5.14
CA ILE A 265 17.19 -11.77 4.92
C ILE A 265 17.77 -11.43 3.54
N LEU A 266 16.94 -11.49 2.50
CA LEU A 266 17.40 -11.33 1.12
C LEU A 266 17.79 -9.87 0.81
N GLY A 267 16.94 -8.90 1.13
CA GLY A 267 17.14 -7.49 0.74
C GLY A 267 16.54 -6.44 1.67
N GLY A 268 16.31 -6.74 2.96
CA GLY A 268 15.61 -5.83 3.88
C GLY A 268 16.47 -4.83 4.64
N GLY A 269 17.72 -4.60 4.23
CA GLY A 269 18.59 -3.61 4.85
C GLY A 269 20.07 -3.88 4.64
N THR A 270 20.92 -3.12 5.33
CA THR A 270 22.39 -3.16 5.14
C THR A 270 23.04 -4.50 5.52
N SER A 271 22.36 -5.30 6.34
CA SER A 271 22.81 -6.62 6.75
C SER A 271 22.28 -7.78 5.90
N SER A 272 21.56 -7.46 4.81
CA SER A 272 20.94 -8.45 3.93
C SER A 272 21.92 -8.97 2.87
N ARG A 273 21.62 -10.16 2.32
CA ARG A 273 22.47 -10.84 1.33
C ARG A 273 22.72 -9.97 0.08
N LEU A 274 21.67 -9.42 -0.51
CA LEU A 274 21.76 -8.58 -1.71
C LEU A 274 22.60 -7.33 -1.44
N TYR A 275 22.34 -6.64 -0.33
CA TYR A 275 23.07 -5.42 0.00
C TYR A 275 24.57 -5.70 0.18
N HIS A 276 24.92 -6.73 0.96
CA HIS A 276 26.32 -7.05 1.22
C HIS A 276 27.06 -7.50 -0.05
N GLU A 277 26.47 -8.42 -0.82
CA GLU A 277 27.15 -8.98 -2.00
C GLU A 277 27.24 -7.95 -3.13
N ILE A 278 26.16 -7.22 -3.42
CA ILE A 278 26.09 -6.40 -4.63
C ILE A 278 26.56 -4.97 -4.37
N ARG A 279 26.16 -4.36 -3.24
CA ARG A 279 26.54 -2.99 -2.90
C ARG A 279 27.88 -2.91 -2.20
N GLU A 280 28.07 -3.61 -1.08
CA GLU A 280 29.30 -3.47 -0.28
C GLU A 280 30.51 -4.12 -0.93
N LYS A 281 30.38 -5.36 -1.42
CA LYS A 281 31.51 -6.12 -1.98
C LYS A 281 31.82 -5.74 -3.42
N HIS A 282 30.80 -5.46 -4.23
CA HIS A 282 30.97 -5.21 -5.67
C HIS A 282 30.71 -3.77 -6.12
N GLY A 283 30.11 -2.91 -5.30
CA GLY A 283 29.90 -1.50 -5.63
C GLY A 283 29.03 -1.24 -6.85
N LEU A 284 28.17 -2.18 -7.25
CA LEU A 284 27.46 -2.11 -8.53
C LEU A 284 26.26 -1.16 -8.52
N VAL A 285 25.66 -0.97 -7.35
CA VAL A 285 24.37 -0.27 -7.21
C VAL A 285 24.42 0.71 -6.05
N TYR A 286 23.68 1.81 -6.17
CA TYR A 286 23.39 2.65 -5.01
C TYR A 286 22.28 2.05 -4.15
N THR A 287 21.24 1.53 -4.80
CA THR A 287 20.07 0.92 -4.16
C THR A 287 19.82 -0.47 -4.72
N ILE A 288 19.73 -1.45 -3.83
CA ILE A 288 19.18 -2.77 -4.10
C ILE A 288 18.40 -3.24 -2.89
N GLN A 289 17.17 -3.71 -3.10
CA GLN A 289 16.29 -4.14 -2.02
C GLN A 289 15.22 -5.09 -2.54
N THR A 290 14.65 -5.85 -1.61
CA THR A 290 13.39 -6.55 -1.87
C THR A 290 12.20 -5.67 -1.50
N PHE A 291 11.11 -5.77 -2.24
CA PHE A 291 9.83 -5.17 -1.87
C PHE A 291 8.70 -6.19 -1.91
N GLN A 292 7.57 -5.81 -1.30
CA GLN A 292 6.39 -6.65 -1.16
C GLN A 292 5.12 -5.82 -1.22
N ASP A 293 4.41 -5.95 -2.33
CA ASP A 293 3.08 -5.36 -2.49
C ASP A 293 2.04 -6.46 -2.26
N SER A 294 1.65 -6.63 -1.01
CA SER A 294 0.61 -7.59 -0.62
C SER A 294 -0.75 -6.90 -0.56
N TYR A 295 -1.70 -7.42 -1.35
CA TYR A 295 -3.10 -7.04 -1.37
C TYR A 295 -3.94 -8.06 -0.57
N SER A 296 -5.25 -7.87 -0.48
CA SER A 296 -6.16 -8.76 0.25
C SER A 296 -6.19 -10.19 -0.31
N ASP A 297 -6.00 -10.35 -1.62
CA ASP A 297 -6.17 -11.60 -2.39
C ASP A 297 -4.94 -12.01 -3.22
N ALA A 298 -4.03 -11.08 -3.51
CA ALA A 298 -2.79 -11.34 -4.25
C ALA A 298 -1.59 -10.65 -3.61
N GLY A 299 -0.38 -10.97 -4.09
CA GLY A 299 0.82 -10.24 -3.74
C GLY A 299 1.81 -10.22 -4.89
N LEU A 300 2.66 -9.20 -4.89
CA LEU A 300 3.85 -9.10 -5.71
C LEU A 300 5.07 -9.03 -4.80
N PHE A 301 6.04 -9.91 -5.04
CA PHE A 301 7.36 -9.85 -4.41
C PHE A 301 8.37 -9.49 -5.50
N GLY A 302 9.32 -8.61 -5.21
CA GLY A 302 10.36 -8.32 -6.20
C GLY A 302 11.68 -7.91 -5.60
N VAL A 303 12.74 -8.06 -6.40
CA VAL A 303 14.04 -7.46 -6.16
C VAL A 303 14.19 -6.27 -7.09
N TYR A 304 14.34 -5.08 -6.53
CA TYR A 304 14.59 -3.84 -7.27
C TYR A 304 16.05 -3.43 -7.16
N ALA A 305 16.63 -2.97 -8.27
CA ALA A 305 17.93 -2.33 -8.30
C ALA A 305 17.97 -1.18 -9.31
N GLY A 306 18.72 -0.13 -8.98
CA GLY A 306 19.09 0.97 -9.89
C GLY A 306 20.61 1.01 -10.08
N THR A 307 21.06 1.05 -11.33
CA THR A 307 22.49 0.88 -11.68
C THR A 307 22.88 1.60 -12.97
N GLY A 308 24.19 1.75 -13.21
CA GLY A 308 24.68 2.12 -14.54
C GLY A 308 24.46 1.00 -15.58
N PRO A 309 24.24 1.33 -16.86
CA PRO A 309 23.91 0.35 -17.91
C PRO A 309 24.98 -0.74 -18.09
N GLU A 310 26.26 -0.38 -17.96
CA GLU A 310 27.37 -1.33 -18.13
C GLU A 310 27.44 -2.37 -17.01
N GLU A 311 26.95 -2.03 -15.83
CA GLU A 311 26.98 -2.90 -14.65
C GLU A 311 25.89 -3.98 -14.67
N LEU A 312 24.85 -3.83 -15.51
CA LEU A 312 23.74 -4.79 -15.62
C LEU A 312 24.21 -6.22 -15.86
N LYS A 313 25.22 -6.40 -16.72
CA LYS A 313 25.80 -7.71 -17.07
C LYS A 313 26.38 -8.45 -15.86
N LYS A 314 26.82 -7.71 -14.85
CA LYS A 314 27.39 -8.27 -13.61
C LYS A 314 26.35 -8.31 -12.49
N LEU A 315 25.49 -7.31 -12.41
CA LEU A 315 24.44 -7.18 -11.41
C LEU A 315 23.43 -8.34 -11.48
N ILE A 316 22.93 -8.66 -12.67
CA ILE A 316 21.85 -9.63 -12.85
C ILE A 316 22.29 -11.03 -12.39
N PRO A 317 23.43 -11.59 -12.84
CA PRO A 317 23.89 -12.90 -12.37
C PRO A 317 24.10 -12.97 -10.87
N LEU A 318 24.69 -11.94 -10.25
CA LEU A 318 24.89 -11.88 -8.80
C LEU A 318 23.56 -11.81 -8.03
N THR A 319 22.58 -11.08 -8.56
CA THR A 319 21.23 -11.01 -7.99
C THR A 319 20.56 -12.39 -8.02
N ILE A 320 20.66 -13.09 -9.15
CA ILE A 320 20.15 -14.45 -9.32
C ILE A 320 20.84 -15.42 -8.36
N GLU A 321 22.16 -15.31 -8.17
CA GLU A 321 22.91 -16.12 -7.20
C GLU A 321 22.35 -15.94 -5.77
N GLN A 322 22.10 -14.70 -5.35
CA GLN A 322 21.53 -14.45 -4.03
C GLN A 322 20.10 -14.98 -3.90
N ILE A 323 19.25 -14.84 -4.93
CA ILE A 323 17.92 -15.46 -4.97
C ILE A 323 18.01 -16.99 -4.83
N ASN A 324 18.91 -17.62 -5.59
CA ASN A 324 19.11 -19.06 -5.59
C ASN A 324 19.69 -19.59 -4.27
N SER A 325 20.52 -18.80 -3.59
CA SER A 325 21.10 -19.17 -2.29
C SER A 325 20.07 -19.34 -1.18
N MET A 326 18.86 -18.78 -1.33
CA MET A 326 17.77 -18.98 -0.36
C MET A 326 17.32 -20.44 -0.30
N ALA A 327 17.53 -21.20 -1.39
CA ALA A 327 17.24 -22.62 -1.45
C ALA A 327 18.29 -23.50 -0.73
N ASP A 328 19.51 -22.97 -0.55
CA ASP A 328 20.62 -23.67 0.09
C ASP A 328 20.56 -23.62 1.62
N GLY A 329 19.64 -22.83 2.16
CA GLY A 329 19.45 -22.64 3.59
C GLY A 329 19.73 -21.22 4.04
N VAL A 330 19.33 -20.94 5.28
CA VAL A 330 19.51 -19.65 5.93
C VAL A 330 20.04 -19.88 7.32
N SER A 331 21.10 -19.18 7.67
CA SER A 331 21.73 -19.37 8.98
C SER A 331 20.78 -18.94 10.10
N GLU A 332 20.91 -19.58 11.26
CA GLU A 332 20.17 -19.19 12.47
C GLU A 332 20.39 -17.70 12.81
N GLN A 333 21.60 -17.18 12.56
CA GLN A 333 21.92 -15.78 12.77
C GLN A 333 21.11 -14.85 11.85
N GLU A 334 20.94 -15.20 10.57
CA GLU A 334 20.11 -14.43 9.64
C GLU A 334 18.63 -14.43 10.06
N ILE A 335 18.10 -15.60 10.43
CA ILE A 335 16.71 -15.73 10.91
C ILE A 335 16.50 -14.89 12.17
N ASN A 336 17.37 -15.04 13.18
CA ASN A 336 17.24 -14.32 14.45
C ASN A 336 17.37 -12.81 14.26
N ARG A 337 18.27 -12.37 13.36
CA ARG A 337 18.40 -10.96 12.98
C ARG A 337 17.11 -10.45 12.34
N ALA A 338 16.56 -11.18 11.37
CA ALA A 338 15.33 -10.78 10.68
C ALA A 338 14.12 -10.70 11.63
N LYS A 339 13.95 -11.71 12.49
CA LYS A 339 12.92 -11.70 13.55
C LYS A 339 13.08 -10.49 14.46
N SER A 340 14.30 -10.19 14.90
CA SER A 340 14.60 -9.05 15.77
C SER A 340 14.30 -7.72 15.07
N GLN A 341 14.74 -7.53 13.83
CA GLN A 341 14.49 -6.32 13.05
C GLN A 341 13.00 -6.08 12.83
N ILE A 342 12.25 -7.09 12.38
CA ILE A 342 10.81 -6.96 12.15
C ILE A 342 10.06 -6.67 13.45
N SER A 343 10.41 -7.38 14.53
CA SER A 343 9.79 -7.21 15.85
C SER A 343 10.07 -5.84 16.45
N SER A 344 11.29 -5.33 16.32
CA SER A 344 11.65 -3.98 16.77
C SER A 344 10.93 -2.93 15.94
N ASN A 345 10.94 -3.06 14.60
CA ASN A 345 10.30 -2.10 13.71
C ASN A 345 8.80 -1.98 13.97
N VAL A 346 8.08 -3.10 14.15
CA VAL A 346 6.63 -3.04 14.42
C VAL A 346 6.31 -2.43 15.79
N ARG A 347 7.19 -2.60 16.79
CA ARG A 347 7.01 -1.98 18.12
C ARG A 347 7.31 -0.48 18.08
N MET A 348 8.45 -0.09 17.54
CA MET A 348 8.86 1.32 17.43
C MET A 348 7.90 2.13 16.56
N ALA A 349 7.39 1.54 15.47
CA ALA A 349 6.41 2.20 14.61
C ALA A 349 5.13 2.64 15.36
N ARG A 350 4.79 1.97 16.47
CA ARG A 350 3.62 2.31 17.29
C ARG A 350 3.81 3.55 18.18
N GLU A 351 5.01 4.11 18.25
CA GLU A 351 5.23 5.41 18.91
C GLU A 351 4.45 6.53 18.19
N LYS A 352 4.17 6.37 16.90
CA LYS A 352 3.38 7.32 16.11
C LYS A 352 1.89 6.95 16.15
N MET A 353 1.04 7.84 16.69
CA MET A 353 -0.41 7.61 16.74
C MET A 353 -1.03 7.42 15.36
N MET A 354 -0.53 8.14 14.35
CA MET A 354 -1.00 7.97 12.98
C MET A 354 -0.74 6.56 12.44
N THR A 355 0.43 5.98 12.74
CA THR A 355 0.73 4.60 12.36
C THR A 355 -0.19 3.60 13.04
N ARG A 356 -0.55 3.83 14.31
CA ARG A 356 -1.52 2.98 15.03
C ARG A 356 -2.91 3.08 14.40
N ALA A 357 -3.42 4.29 14.17
CA ALA A 357 -4.73 4.50 13.58
C ALA A 357 -4.81 3.90 12.16
N ASP A 358 -3.81 4.14 11.32
CA ASP A 358 -3.73 3.57 9.96
C ASP A 358 -3.70 2.04 9.96
N GLN A 359 -2.81 1.47 10.78
CA GLN A 359 -2.68 0.02 10.92
C GLN A 359 -4.00 -0.62 11.33
N GLN A 360 -4.70 -0.04 12.30
CA GLN A 360 -5.99 -0.54 12.76
C GLN A 360 -7.07 -0.42 11.70
N GLY A 361 -7.17 0.72 11.01
CA GLY A 361 -8.14 0.95 9.95
C GLY A 361 -7.97 -0.06 8.81
N ARG A 362 -6.75 -0.18 8.28
CA ARG A 362 -6.44 -1.09 7.17
C ARG A 362 -6.53 -2.56 7.56
N TYR A 363 -6.11 -2.92 8.78
CA TYR A 363 -6.19 -4.29 9.25
C TYR A 363 -7.63 -4.73 9.47
N MET A 364 -8.49 -3.85 10.02
CA MET A 364 -9.93 -4.10 10.16
C MET A 364 -10.61 -4.25 8.79
N LEU A 365 -10.28 -3.40 7.81
CA LEU A 365 -10.77 -3.55 6.43
C LEU A 365 -10.39 -4.91 5.82
N THR A 366 -9.14 -5.35 6.05
CA THR A 366 -8.61 -6.57 5.43
C THR A 366 -9.05 -7.85 6.15
N HIS A 367 -9.07 -7.87 7.49
CA HIS A 367 -9.22 -9.07 8.30
C HIS A 367 -10.51 -9.11 9.12
N GLY A 368 -11.26 -8.01 9.19
CA GLY A 368 -12.48 -7.94 10.00
C GLY A 368 -12.23 -8.01 11.52
N THR A 369 -11.00 -7.79 11.95
CA THR A 369 -10.60 -7.79 13.36
C THR A 369 -9.47 -6.78 13.60
N THR A 370 -9.03 -6.63 14.85
CA THR A 370 -8.00 -5.68 15.27
C THR A 370 -6.59 -6.24 15.07
N PHE A 371 -5.61 -5.39 14.75
CA PHE A 371 -4.21 -5.82 14.69
C PHE A 371 -3.61 -5.91 16.10
N ASP A 372 -3.27 -7.12 16.51
CA ASP A 372 -2.51 -7.35 17.74
C ASP A 372 -1.02 -7.51 17.44
N THR A 373 -0.22 -6.61 18.01
CA THR A 373 1.23 -6.58 17.77
C THR A 373 1.92 -7.82 18.34
N GLN A 374 1.47 -8.30 19.49
CA GLN A 374 2.08 -9.46 20.14
C GLN A 374 1.80 -10.73 19.33
N SER A 375 0.55 -10.96 18.91
CA SER A 375 0.17 -12.05 18.03
C SER A 375 0.92 -12.02 16.69
N TYR A 376 1.13 -10.83 16.11
CA TYR A 376 1.91 -10.69 14.88
C TYR A 376 3.39 -11.09 15.11
N ILE A 377 4.01 -10.61 16.19
CA ILE A 377 5.40 -10.98 16.54
C ILE A 377 5.53 -12.48 16.80
N GLU A 378 4.54 -13.11 17.45
CA GLU A 378 4.54 -14.56 17.65
C GLU A 378 4.49 -15.34 16.33
N LYS A 379 3.69 -14.88 15.35
CA LYS A 379 3.70 -15.47 14.01
C LYS A 379 5.06 -15.36 13.33
N ILE A 380 5.72 -14.19 13.46
CA ILE A 380 7.07 -13.96 12.94
C ILE A 380 8.10 -14.88 13.65
N ASN A 381 8.01 -15.01 14.97
CA ASN A 381 8.96 -15.80 15.75
C ASN A 381 8.84 -17.31 15.52
N ARG A 382 7.67 -17.79 15.09
CA ARG A 382 7.44 -19.20 14.75
C ARG A 382 8.05 -19.64 13.44
N VAL A 383 8.39 -18.71 12.54
CA VAL A 383 8.99 -19.04 11.23
C VAL A 383 10.31 -19.80 11.44
N THR A 384 10.42 -20.97 10.85
CA THR A 384 11.61 -21.84 10.89
C THR A 384 12.43 -21.69 9.60
N GLU A 385 13.66 -22.24 9.61
CA GLU A 385 14.47 -22.34 8.38
C GLU A 385 13.74 -23.13 7.28
N GLN A 386 13.10 -24.25 7.64
CA GLN A 386 12.38 -25.09 6.68
C GLN A 386 11.21 -24.34 6.04
N ASP A 387 10.45 -23.56 6.82
CA ASP A 387 9.38 -22.72 6.28
C ASP A 387 9.91 -21.73 5.23
N ILE A 388 11.10 -21.14 5.47
CA ILE A 388 11.74 -20.20 4.56
C ILE A 388 12.18 -20.90 3.28
N ILE A 389 12.81 -22.08 3.38
CA ILE A 389 13.25 -22.86 2.21
C ILE A 389 12.03 -23.28 1.36
N ASP A 390 10.98 -23.81 2.01
CA ASP A 390 9.77 -24.25 1.32
C ASP A 390 9.05 -23.08 0.64
N TYR A 391 8.99 -21.94 1.33
CA TYR A 391 8.41 -20.73 0.75
C TYR A 391 9.28 -20.13 -0.36
N ALA A 392 10.62 -20.15 -0.24
CA ALA A 392 11.53 -19.72 -1.30
C ALA A 392 11.33 -20.57 -2.56
N LYS A 393 11.23 -21.89 -2.41
CA LYS A 393 10.90 -22.80 -3.51
C LYS A 393 9.57 -22.43 -4.17
N LYS A 394 8.50 -22.26 -3.39
CA LYS A 394 7.18 -21.86 -3.89
C LYS A 394 7.22 -20.50 -4.61
N LEU A 395 7.94 -19.53 -4.08
CA LEU A 395 8.01 -18.17 -4.60
C LEU A 395 8.82 -18.10 -5.90
N PHE A 396 10.05 -18.61 -5.89
CA PHE A 396 10.99 -18.47 -6.99
C PHE A 396 10.78 -19.48 -8.13
N THR A 397 9.87 -20.45 -7.96
CA THR A 397 9.37 -21.29 -9.06
C THR A 397 8.07 -20.77 -9.70
N SER A 398 7.44 -19.75 -9.10
CA SER A 398 6.28 -19.10 -9.71
C SER A 398 6.67 -18.42 -11.03
N PRO A 399 5.74 -18.22 -11.98
CA PRO A 399 6.00 -17.41 -13.16
C PRO A 399 6.59 -16.05 -12.74
N LEU A 400 7.71 -15.66 -13.33
CA LEU A 400 8.35 -14.40 -13.00
C LEU A 400 7.93 -13.29 -13.97
N MET A 401 8.08 -12.04 -13.55
CA MET A 401 8.09 -10.88 -14.43
C MET A 401 9.43 -10.18 -14.32
N VAL A 402 9.81 -9.48 -15.40
CA VAL A 402 10.96 -8.58 -15.41
C VAL A 402 10.44 -7.24 -15.88
N SER A 403 10.60 -6.21 -15.06
CA SER A 403 10.42 -4.84 -15.49
C SER A 403 11.77 -4.15 -15.53
N ALA A 404 12.14 -3.56 -16.65
CA ALA A 404 13.36 -2.80 -16.79
C ALA A 404 13.10 -1.49 -17.53
N TYR A 405 13.71 -0.40 -17.06
CA TYR A 405 13.51 0.94 -17.59
C TYR A 405 14.85 1.68 -17.65
N GLY A 406 15.12 2.35 -18.77
CA GLY A 406 16.35 3.14 -18.96
C GLY A 406 17.25 2.57 -20.06
N PRO A 407 18.57 2.84 -20.04
CA PRO A 407 19.52 2.35 -21.05
C PRO A 407 19.84 0.85 -20.86
N ILE A 408 18.89 -0.03 -21.14
CA ILE A 408 19.00 -1.47 -20.82
C ILE A 408 19.70 -2.26 -21.93
N GLY A 409 19.51 -1.89 -23.19
CA GLY A 409 20.09 -2.57 -24.35
C GLY A 409 19.83 -4.08 -24.36
N ALA A 410 20.78 -4.85 -24.87
CA ALA A 410 20.72 -6.32 -24.85
C ALA A 410 21.18 -6.93 -23.50
N ASN A 411 21.34 -6.12 -22.44
CA ASN A 411 21.86 -6.59 -21.16
C ASN A 411 20.79 -7.26 -20.28
N VAL A 412 19.52 -7.16 -20.65
CA VAL A 412 18.39 -7.73 -19.91
C VAL A 412 17.65 -8.72 -20.81
N ASP A 413 17.83 -10.01 -20.55
CA ASP A 413 17.06 -11.08 -21.18
C ASP A 413 16.20 -11.79 -20.11
N PRO A 414 14.88 -11.56 -20.08
CA PRO A 414 13.98 -12.21 -19.14
C PRO A 414 14.00 -13.74 -19.22
N THR A 415 14.23 -14.31 -20.40
CA THR A 415 14.30 -15.77 -20.61
C THR A 415 15.53 -16.34 -19.91
N GLU A 416 16.68 -15.70 -20.11
CA GLU A 416 17.93 -16.11 -19.45
C GLU A 416 17.83 -15.97 -17.92
N ILE A 417 17.21 -14.89 -17.43
CA ILE A 417 16.97 -14.68 -15.99
C ILE A 417 16.10 -15.83 -15.44
N GLU A 418 15.01 -16.16 -16.12
CA GLU A 418 14.09 -17.21 -15.71
C GLU A 418 14.76 -18.60 -15.71
N GLU A 419 15.48 -18.95 -16.77
CA GLU A 419 16.20 -20.21 -16.85
C GLU A 419 17.23 -20.37 -15.74
N ASN A 420 18.00 -19.32 -15.45
CA ASN A 420 19.04 -19.35 -14.43
C ASN A 420 18.49 -19.45 -13.00
N ILE A 421 17.33 -18.86 -12.73
CA ILE A 421 16.63 -19.03 -11.44
C ILE A 421 16.03 -20.44 -11.36
N ARG A 422 15.28 -20.87 -12.38
CA ARG A 422 14.59 -22.18 -12.40
C ARG A 422 15.56 -23.36 -12.31
N LYS A 423 16.75 -23.26 -12.91
CA LYS A 423 17.76 -24.31 -12.88
C LYS A 423 18.13 -24.74 -11.46
N LYS A 424 18.15 -23.83 -10.49
CA LYS A 424 18.42 -24.18 -9.09
C LYS A 424 17.23 -24.90 -8.46
N TYR A 425 16.04 -24.34 -8.59
CA TYR A 425 14.86 -24.80 -7.87
C TYR A 425 14.23 -26.09 -8.44
N ASN A 426 14.35 -26.32 -9.75
CA ASN A 426 13.88 -27.56 -10.38
C ASN A 426 14.71 -28.80 -10.00
N ASN A 427 15.98 -28.61 -9.60
CA ASN A 427 16.86 -29.70 -9.18
C ASN A 427 16.67 -30.13 -7.72
N LEU A 428 15.75 -29.48 -6.99
CA LEU A 428 15.42 -29.76 -5.59
C LEU A 428 14.12 -30.56 -5.42
N GLY A 429 13.52 -31.01 -6.54
CA GLY A 429 12.24 -31.73 -6.62
C GLY A 429 12.37 -33.24 -6.61
#